data_AF-A0A5R8ZLK5-F1
#
_entry.id   AF-A0A5R8ZLK5-F1
#
_cell.length_a   1.000
_cell.length_b   1.000
_cell.length_c   1.000
_cell.angle_alpha   90.00
_cell.angle_beta   90.00
_cell.angle_gamma   90.00
#
_symmetry.space_group_name_H-M   'P 1'
#
loop_
_entity.id
_entity.type
_entity.pdbx_description
1 polymer ?
#
loop_
_entity_poly.entity_id
_entity_poly.type
_entity_poly.pdbx_seq_one_letter_code
_entity_poly.pdbx_strand_id
1 'polypeptide(L)'
;MAASGRPVVVDIRTRRAGEKRGPEIPDGPDPLLRSVYGEILRDERLDQDRTLDDVARAVGMSKQYLSEVERGRKEPSSEMLHSVCDALGLPIEHLLTRAVRRITASRRIAGRGASGTTLLLAA
;
A
#
# COMPACT_ATOMS: atom_id res chain seq x y z
N MET A 1 20.90 11.15 28.98
CA MET A 1 20.39 9.78 28.85
C MET A 1 20.29 9.46 27.36
N ALA A 2 21.39 8.98 26.77
CA ALA A 2 21.47 8.67 25.35
C ALA A 2 20.72 7.35 25.07
N ALA A 3 19.69 7.40 24.23
CA ALA A 3 18.99 6.22 23.76
C ALA A 3 19.93 5.40 22.86
N SER A 4 20.64 4.44 23.46
CA SER A 4 21.38 3.41 22.75
C SER A 4 20.38 2.38 22.19
N GLY A 5 19.73 2.73 21.09
CA GLY A 5 18.96 1.77 20.31
C GLY A 5 19.92 0.85 19.56
N ARG A 6 20.10 -0.38 20.04
CA ARG A 6 20.79 -1.42 19.26
C ARG A 6 20.02 -1.64 17.95
N PRO A 7 20.65 -1.52 16.77
CA PRO A 7 19.96 -1.86 15.54
C PRO A 7 19.67 -3.35 15.56
N VAL A 8 18.38 -3.71 15.49
CA VAL A 8 17.94 -5.08 15.26
C VAL A 8 18.24 -5.38 13.79
N VAL A 9 19.37 -6.04 13.53
CA VAL A 9 19.69 -6.55 12.19
C VAL A 9 18.86 -7.81 11.99
N VAL A 10 17.70 -7.66 11.35
CA VAL A 10 16.93 -8.79 10.83
C VAL A 10 17.63 -9.26 9.56
N ASP A 11 17.99 -10.53 9.48
CA ASP A 11 18.48 -11.12 8.23
C ASP A 11 17.33 -11.18 7.22
N ILE A 12 17.27 -10.17 6.35
CA ILE A 12 16.28 -10.06 5.27
C ILE A 12 16.61 -10.94 4.06
N ARG A 13 17.64 -11.81 4.14
CA ARG A 13 17.92 -12.80 3.10
C ARG A 13 16.82 -13.87 3.12
N THR A 14 15.71 -13.55 2.47
CA THR A 14 14.55 -14.43 2.25
C THR A 14 14.82 -15.60 1.29
N ARG A 15 16.05 -15.82 0.82
CA ARG A 15 16.34 -16.91 -0.11
C ARG A 15 17.08 -18.06 0.55
N ARG A 16 16.37 -19.18 0.75
CA ARG A 16 17.04 -20.48 0.78
C ARG A 16 17.61 -20.75 -0.62
N ALA A 17 18.89 -21.07 -0.70
CA ALA A 17 19.49 -21.61 -1.92
C ALA A 17 18.70 -22.87 -2.34
N GLY A 18 17.89 -22.76 -3.39
CA GLY A 18 17.02 -23.84 -3.89
C GLY A 18 15.56 -23.45 -4.14
N GLU A 19 15.14 -22.24 -3.78
CA GLU A 19 13.76 -21.80 -4.03
C GLU A 19 13.54 -21.56 -5.53
N LYS A 20 12.66 -22.38 -6.13
CA LYS A 20 12.24 -22.25 -7.54
C LYS A 20 11.86 -20.79 -7.79
N ARG A 21 12.23 -20.25 -8.97
CA ARG A 21 11.89 -18.90 -9.44
C ARG A 21 10.49 -18.56 -8.91
N GLY A 22 10.41 -17.55 -8.03
CA GLY A 22 9.17 -17.19 -7.32
C GLY A 22 8.00 -17.03 -8.30
N PRO A 23 6.74 -17.09 -7.81
CA PRO A 23 5.56 -17.14 -8.67
C PRO A 23 5.68 -16.12 -9.79
N GLU A 24 5.48 -16.57 -11.03
CA GLU A 24 5.55 -15.77 -12.25
C GLU A 24 4.87 -14.42 -11.98
N ILE A 25 5.69 -13.35 -11.93
CA ILE A 25 5.19 -12.02 -11.61
C ILE A 25 4.24 -11.69 -12.78
N PRO A 26 2.93 -11.52 -12.53
CA PRO A 26 2.01 -11.27 -13.64
C PRO A 26 2.42 -10.00 -14.37
N ASP A 27 2.40 -10.01 -15.71
CA ASP A 27 2.97 -8.97 -16.59
C ASP A 27 2.26 -7.59 -16.55
N GLY A 28 1.28 -7.41 -15.66
CA GLY A 28 0.58 -6.13 -15.52
C GLY A 28 1.47 -5.05 -14.88
N PRO A 29 1.31 -3.77 -15.26
CA PRO A 29 2.05 -2.67 -14.61
C PRO A 29 1.69 -2.59 -13.12
N ASP A 30 2.69 -2.28 -12.30
CA ASP A 30 2.46 -2.04 -10.87
C ASP A 30 1.62 -0.77 -10.68
N PRO A 31 0.60 -0.79 -9.80
CA PRO A 31 -0.11 0.43 -9.43
C PRO A 31 0.84 1.37 -8.68
N LEU A 32 0.56 2.67 -8.74
CA LEU A 32 1.32 3.66 -7.99
C LEU A 32 1.09 3.45 -6.49
N LEU A 33 2.18 3.47 -5.70
CA LEU A 33 2.12 3.19 -4.27
C LEU A 33 1.20 4.16 -3.53
N ARG A 34 1.21 5.44 -3.88
CA ARG A 34 0.29 6.43 -3.30
C ARG A 34 -1.19 6.07 -3.47
N SER A 35 -1.56 5.44 -4.59
CA SER A 35 -2.94 5.00 -4.81
C SER A 35 -3.26 3.80 -3.92
N VAL A 36 -2.34 2.84 -3.83
CA VAL A 36 -2.50 1.66 -2.98
C VAL A 36 -2.62 2.03 -1.50
N TYR A 37 -1.72 2.87 -0.99
CA TYR A 37 -1.77 3.33 0.39
C TYR A 37 -3.01 4.19 0.64
N GLY A 38 -3.32 5.13 -0.27
CA GLY A 38 -4.50 5.98 -0.15
C GLY A 38 -5.81 5.20 -0.04
N GLU A 39 -5.98 4.17 -0.87
CA GLU A 39 -7.15 3.29 -0.83
C GLU A 39 -7.23 2.51 0.49
N ILE A 40 -6.13 1.95 0.99
CA ILE A 40 -6.12 1.20 2.25
C ILE A 40 -6.46 2.11 3.44
N LEU A 41 -5.90 3.32 3.48
CA LEU A 41 -6.20 4.29 4.54
C LEU A 41 -7.66 4.74 4.50
N ARG A 42 -8.20 4.93 3.30
CA ARG A 42 -9.62 5.25 3.10
C ARG A 42 -10.53 4.12 3.59
N ASP A 43 -10.23 2.88 3.19
CA ASP A 43 -10.99 1.70 3.59
C ASP A 43 -11.01 1.58 5.12
N GLU A 44 -9.84 1.65 5.77
CA GLU A 44 -9.73 1.60 7.23
C GLU A 44 -10.49 2.74 7.92
N ARG A 45 -10.44 3.97 7.39
CA ARG A 45 -11.21 5.08 7.93
C ARG A 45 -12.72 4.85 7.82
N LEU A 46 -13.18 4.34 6.69
CA LEU A 46 -14.60 4.09 6.43
C LEU A 46 -15.11 2.91 7.27
N ASP A 47 -14.30 1.87 7.49
CA ASP A 47 -14.64 0.74 8.36
C ASP A 47 -14.84 1.17 9.83
N GLN A 48 -14.27 2.32 10.22
CA GLN A 48 -14.46 2.94 11.54
C GLN A 48 -15.59 3.97 11.58
N ASP A 49 -16.34 4.16 10.49
CA ASP A 49 -17.35 5.21 10.31
C ASP A 49 -16.83 6.64 10.58
N ARG A 50 -15.51 6.86 10.43
CA ARG A 50 -14.88 8.16 10.68
C ARG A 50 -14.90 9.04 9.44
N THR A 51 -15.11 10.33 9.62
CA THR A 51 -15.00 11.29 8.52
C THR A 51 -13.54 11.67 8.26
N LEU A 52 -13.25 12.19 7.06
CA LEU A 52 -11.95 12.78 6.75
C LEU A 52 -11.54 13.86 7.77
N ASP A 53 -12.51 14.59 8.29
CA ASP A 53 -12.31 15.70 9.23
C ASP A 53 -11.86 15.18 10.60
N ASP A 54 -12.42 14.05 11.06
CA ASP A 54 -12.05 13.39 12.32
C ASP A 54 -10.60 12.90 12.33
N VAL A 55 -10.14 12.33 11.21
CA VAL A 55 -8.77 11.82 11.09
C VAL A 55 -7.80 12.98 10.85
N ALA A 56 -8.13 13.91 9.95
CA ALA A 56 -7.25 15.03 9.63
C ALA A 56 -6.94 15.90 10.87
N ARG A 57 -7.94 16.17 11.72
CA ARG A 57 -7.71 16.87 12.99
C ARG A 57 -6.79 16.10 13.94
N ALA A 58 -6.98 14.79 14.06
CA ALA A 58 -6.18 13.96 14.96
C ALA A 58 -4.68 13.97 14.64
N VAL A 59 -4.31 14.18 13.37
CA VAL A 59 -2.92 14.24 12.90
C VAL A 59 -2.43 15.64 12.54
N GLY A 60 -3.22 16.68 12.83
CA GLY A 60 -2.85 18.08 12.54
C GLY A 60 -2.73 18.41 11.04
N MET A 61 -3.49 17.72 10.18
CA MET A 61 -3.49 17.93 8.73
C MET A 61 -4.78 18.59 8.27
N SER A 62 -4.76 19.16 7.06
CA SER A 62 -5.99 19.64 6.44
C SER A 62 -6.83 18.49 5.89
N LYS A 63 -8.16 18.60 6.00
CA LYS A 63 -9.12 17.68 5.38
C LYS A 63 -8.83 17.49 3.88
N GLN A 64 -8.52 18.57 3.18
CA GLN A 64 -8.17 18.54 1.75
C GLN A 64 -6.93 17.69 1.50
N TYR A 65 -5.87 17.85 2.29
CA TYR A 65 -4.64 17.10 2.11
C TYR A 65 -4.85 15.59 2.31
N LEU A 66 -5.51 15.19 3.40
CA LEU A 66 -5.85 13.77 3.63
C LEU A 66 -6.72 13.21 2.49
N SER A 67 -7.65 14.02 1.99
CA SER A 67 -8.51 13.64 0.87
C SER A 67 -7.75 13.42 -0.44
N GLU A 68 -6.74 14.25 -0.73
CA GLU A 68 -5.86 14.05 -1.89
C GLU A 68 -4.97 12.81 -1.74
N VAL A 69 -4.53 12.50 -0.52
CA VAL A 69 -3.78 11.27 -0.22
C VAL A 69 -4.65 10.03 -0.41
N GLU A 70 -5.85 10.00 0.15
CA GLU A 70 -6.77 8.85 0.01
C GLU A 70 -7.15 8.54 -1.44
N ARG A 71 -7.06 9.53 -2.34
CA ARG A 71 -7.30 9.36 -3.78
C ARG A 71 -6.03 9.07 -4.59
N GLY A 72 -4.89 8.94 -3.94
CA GLY A 72 -3.60 8.75 -4.61
C GLY A 72 -3.18 9.93 -5.49
N ARG A 73 -3.57 11.16 -5.15
CA ARG A 73 -3.17 12.39 -5.86
C ARG A 73 -1.90 13.01 -5.28
N LYS A 74 -1.56 12.69 -4.03
CA LYS A 74 -0.33 13.12 -3.35
C LYS A 74 0.50 11.91 -2.93
N GLU A 75 1.81 12.05 -2.99
CA GLU A 75 2.75 11.10 -2.41
C GLU A 75 2.78 11.33 -0.89
N PRO A 76 2.31 10.38 -0.06
CA PRO A 76 2.40 10.51 1.38
C PRO A 76 3.85 10.29 1.82
N SER A 77 4.36 11.14 2.71
CA SER A 77 5.66 10.89 3.34
C SER A 77 5.58 9.73 4.33
N SER A 78 6.72 9.16 4.72
CA SER A 78 6.77 8.09 5.72
C SER A 78 6.21 8.56 7.08
N GLU A 79 6.52 9.80 7.49
CA GLU A 79 6.02 10.40 8.73
C GLU A 79 4.50 10.63 8.70
N MET A 80 3.97 10.99 7.52
CA MET A 80 2.54 11.16 7.29
C MET A 80 1.82 9.82 7.38
N LEU A 81 2.35 8.78 6.72
CA LEU A 81 1.79 7.43 6.79
C LEU A 81 1.75 6.92 8.23
N HIS A 82 2.85 7.07 8.98
CA HIS A 82 2.90 6.70 10.40
C HIS A 82 1.84 7.45 11.21
N SER A 83 1.77 8.79 11.09
CA SER A 83 0.79 9.60 11.83
C SER A 83 -0.66 9.16 11.56
N VAL A 84 -1.02 8.94 10.29
CA VAL A 84 -2.38 8.53 9.93
C VAL A 84 -2.67 7.09 10.35
N CYS A 85 -1.71 6.18 10.20
CA CYS A 85 -1.82 4.81 10.68
C CYS A 85 -2.06 4.75 12.18
N ASP A 86 -1.28 5.50 12.96
CA ASP A 86 -1.42 5.60 14.41
C ASP A 86 -2.80 6.18 14.79
N ALA A 87 -3.24 7.24 14.11
CA ALA A 87 -4.55 7.85 14.34
C ALA A 87 -5.72 6.92 13.98
N LEU A 88 -5.53 5.97 13.08
CA LEU A 88 -6.49 4.93 12.71
C LEU A 88 -6.32 3.65 13.54
N GLY A 89 -5.31 3.55 14.41
CA GLY A 89 -5.00 2.29 15.10
C GLY A 89 -4.63 1.14 14.15
N LEU A 90 -4.14 1.47 12.95
CA LEU A 90 -3.70 0.52 11.93
C LEU A 90 -2.18 0.35 12.03
N PRO A 91 -1.65 -0.80 12.47
CA PRO A 91 -0.21 -0.97 12.51
C PRO A 91 0.41 -0.92 11.11
N ILE A 92 1.60 -0.35 10.99
CA ILE A 92 2.23 -0.08 9.69
C ILE A 92 2.49 -1.36 8.88
N GLU A 93 2.81 -2.47 9.56
CA GLU A 93 2.99 -3.78 8.96
C GLU A 93 1.70 -4.34 8.34
N HIS A 94 0.53 -3.98 8.88
CA HIS A 94 -0.76 -4.32 8.30
C HIS A 94 -1.02 -3.51 7.04
N LEU A 95 -0.70 -2.21 7.01
CA LEU A 95 -0.75 -1.39 5.79
C LEU A 95 0.12 -2.01 4.69
N LEU A 96 1.37 -2.35 5.00
CA LEU A 96 2.32 -2.93 4.05
C LEU A 96 1.85 -4.31 3.55
N THR A 97 1.32 -5.15 4.44
CA THR A 97 0.78 -6.46 4.07
C THR A 97 -0.42 -6.33 3.13
N ARG A 98 -1.35 -5.41 3.42
CA ARG A 98 -2.49 -5.11 2.54
C ARG A 98 -2.02 -4.55 1.19
N ALA A 99 -0.97 -3.72 1.18
CA ALA A 99 -0.40 -3.16 -0.03
C ALA A 99 0.19 -4.25 -0.96
N VAL A 100 0.98 -5.19 -0.42
CA VAL A 100 1.53 -6.33 -1.18
C VAL A 100 0.40 -7.15 -1.82
N ARG A 101 -0.67 -7.42 -1.06
CA ARG A 101 -1.84 -8.16 -1.57
C ARG A 101 -2.51 -7.40 -2.71
N ARG A 102 -2.72 -6.08 -2.57
CA ARG A 102 -3.39 -5.25 -3.56
C ARG A 102 -2.57 -5.09 -4.84
N ILE A 103 -1.26 -4.85 -4.74
CA ILE A 103 -0.33 -4.83 -5.89
C ILE A 103 -0.38 -6.15 -6.65
N THR A 104 -0.30 -7.27 -5.93
CA THR A 104 -0.32 -8.61 -6.55
C THR A 104 -1.66 -8.90 -7.24
N ALA A 105 -2.77 -8.50 -6.63
CA ALA A 105 -4.10 -8.63 -7.23
C ALA A 105 -4.26 -7.76 -8.48
N SER A 106 -3.85 -6.49 -8.41
CA SER A 106 -3.91 -5.55 -9.54
C SER A 106 -3.11 -6.05 -10.74
N ARG A 107 -1.89 -6.57 -10.52
CA ARG A 107 -1.09 -7.18 -11.60
C ARG A 107 -1.79 -8.35 -12.29
N ARG A 108 -2.44 -9.23 -11.52
CA ARG A 108 -3.18 -10.38 -12.07
C ARG A 108 -4.37 -9.93 -12.91
N ILE A 109 -5.07 -8.89 -12.49
CA ILE A 109 -6.22 -8.34 -13.22
C ILE A 109 -5.75 -7.70 -14.52
N ALA A 110 -4.70 -6.87 -14.46
CA ALA A 110 -4.14 -6.21 -15.64
C ALA A 110 -3.53 -7.21 -16.64
N GLY A 111 -2.81 -8.24 -16.17
CA GLY A 111 -2.23 -9.28 -17.02
C GLY A 111 -3.27 -10.13 -17.75
N ARG A 112 -4.43 -10.42 -17.12
CA ARG A 112 -5.57 -11.10 -17.78
C ARG A 112 -6.17 -10.27 -18.90
N GLY A 113 -6.27 -8.94 -18.72
CA GLY A 113 -6.78 -8.03 -19.75
C GLY A 113 -5.88 -7.94 -20.98
N ALA A 114 -4.55 -8.01 -20.79
CA ALA A 114 -3.58 -7.97 -21.89
C ALA A 114 -3.55 -9.27 -22.71
N SER A 115 -3.78 -10.43 -22.10
CA SER A 115 -3.83 -11.74 -22.79
C SER A 115 -5.12 -11.96 -23.60
N GLY A 116 -6.23 -11.33 -23.22
CA GLY A 116 -7.52 -11.52 -23.90
C GLY A 116 -7.63 -10.85 -25.28
N THR A 117 -6.83 -9.82 -25.55
CA THR A 117 -6.92 -9.04 -26.80
C THR A 117 -6.18 -9.67 -27.98
N THR A 118 -5.24 -10.58 -27.73
CA THR A 118 -4.45 -11.24 -28.79
C THR A 118 -5.26 -12.27 -29.58
N LEU A 119 -6.36 -12.81 -29.03
CA LEU A 119 -7.16 -13.85 -29.68
C LEU A 119 -8.25 -13.34 -30.65
N LEU A 120 -8.48 -12.03 -30.77
CA LEU A 120 -9.55 -11.48 -31.62
C LEU A 120 -9.08 -10.87 -32.96
N LEU A 121 -7.79 -10.90 -33.27
CA LEU A 121 -7.22 -10.32 -34.51
C LEU A 121 -6.73 -11.38 -35.52
N ALA A 122 -7.06 -12.66 -35.31
CA ALA A 122 -6.59 -13.78 -36.15
C ALA A 122 -7.73 -14.59 -36.79
N ALA A 123 -8.87 -13.97 -37.09
CA ALA A 123 -9.99 -14.60 -37.80
C ALA A 123 -10.31 -13.85 -39.11
#